data_AF-A0A081KBN3-F1
#
_entry.id   AF-A0A081KBN3-F1
#
_cell.length_a   1.000
_cell.length_b   1.000
_cell.length_c   1.000
_cell.angle_alpha   90.00
_cell.angle_beta   90.00
_cell.angle_gamma   90.00
#
_symmetry.space_group_name_H-M   'P 1'
#
loop_
_entity.id
_entity.type
_entity.pdbx_description
1 polymer ?
#
loop_
_entity_poly.entity_id
_entity_poly.type
_entity_poly.pdbx_seq_one_letter_code
_entity_poly.pdbx_strand_id
1 'polypeptide(L)'
;MIDDKLLKVLADIGFMASGTGLPKHAFGIFNGIEAARPDTPLSTIGFALEFMNRKRHQEAIDLLHKEGLAKHPDDPSIKAFLGLALMFEGRNKESEDYLKPLLSSKETEPAAMAKELLSNIHSQ
;
A
#
# COMPACT_ATOMS: atom_id res chain seq x y z
N MET A 1 13.64 -21.36 -5.14
CA MET A 1 12.98 -20.73 -3.98
C MET A 1 12.92 -19.24 -4.27
N ILE A 2 11.75 -18.62 -4.16
CA ILE A 2 11.64 -17.17 -4.37
C ILE A 2 12.08 -16.47 -3.09
N ASP A 3 13.16 -15.71 -3.19
CA ASP A 3 13.70 -14.93 -2.06
C ASP A 3 13.02 -13.57 -1.93
N ASP A 4 13.26 -12.91 -0.79
CA ASP A 4 12.61 -11.64 -0.44
C ASP A 4 13.01 -10.51 -1.39
N LYS A 5 14.24 -10.57 -1.91
CA LYS A 5 14.75 -9.58 -2.86
C LYS A 5 13.98 -9.66 -4.17
N LEU A 6 13.74 -10.86 -4.69
CA LEU A 6 12.96 -11.06 -5.90
C LEU A 6 11.50 -10.61 -5.70
N LEU A 7 10.88 -10.90 -4.55
CA LEU A 7 9.52 -10.40 -4.27
C LEU A 7 9.46 -8.89 -4.24
N LYS A 8 10.44 -8.23 -3.62
CA LYS A 8 10.50 -6.77 -3.61
C LYS A 8 10.64 -6.21 -5.02
N VAL A 9 11.53 -6.76 -5.84
CA VAL A 9 11.68 -6.35 -7.25
C VAL A 9 10.39 -6.55 -8.05
N LEU A 10 9.69 -7.66 -7.85
CA LEU A 10 8.39 -7.89 -8.49
C LEU A 10 7.36 -6.85 -8.03
N ALA A 11 7.30 -6.54 -6.73
CA ALA A 11 6.40 -5.53 -6.20
C ALA A 11 6.71 -4.14 -6.77
N ASP A 12 7.99 -3.74 -6.84
CA ASP A 12 8.42 -2.47 -7.44
C ASP A 12 7.97 -2.37 -8.91
N ILE A 13 8.12 -3.44 -9.70
CA ILE A 13 7.62 -3.49 -11.09
C ILE A 13 6.09 -3.41 -11.13
N GLY A 14 5.40 -4.08 -10.21
CA GLY A 14 3.95 -3.99 -10.08
C GLY A 14 3.48 -2.56 -9.78
N PHE A 15 4.16 -1.85 -8.87
CA PHE A 15 3.86 -0.45 -8.55
C PHE A 15 4.14 0.48 -9.74
N MET A 16 5.25 0.28 -10.46
CA MET A 16 5.51 1.02 -11.70
C MET A 16 4.44 0.78 -12.76
N ALA A 17 4.00 -0.47 -12.95
CA ALA A 17 2.93 -0.81 -13.88
C ALA A 17 1.60 -0.14 -13.47
N SER A 18 1.31 -0.09 -12.17
CA SER A 18 0.12 0.57 -11.62
C SER A 18 0.14 2.08 -11.92
N GLY A 19 1.23 2.77 -11.59
CA GLY A 19 1.38 4.21 -11.79
C GLY A 19 1.47 4.65 -13.26
N THR A 20 1.82 3.74 -14.17
CA THR A 20 1.89 4.00 -15.62
C THR A 20 0.61 3.65 -16.37
N GLY A 21 -0.44 3.21 -15.66
CA GLY A 21 -1.72 2.87 -16.29
C GLY A 21 -1.70 1.53 -17.04
N LEU A 22 -0.91 0.56 -16.56
CA LEU A 22 -0.84 -0.81 -17.08
C LEU A 22 -1.53 -1.82 -16.15
N PRO A 23 -2.83 -1.68 -15.84
CA PRO A 23 -3.50 -2.42 -14.77
C PRO A 23 -3.48 -3.94 -14.99
N LYS A 24 -3.55 -4.41 -16.23
CA LYS A 24 -3.48 -5.87 -16.52
C LYS A 24 -2.13 -6.47 -16.10
N HIS A 25 -1.03 -5.73 -16.29
CA HIS A 25 0.30 -6.18 -15.91
C HIS A 25 0.47 -6.12 -14.40
N ALA A 26 0.05 -5.03 -13.77
CA ALA A 26 0.05 -4.89 -12.32
C ALA A 26 -0.71 -6.04 -11.63
N PHE A 27 -1.96 -6.32 -12.06
CA PHE A 27 -2.73 -7.45 -11.55
C PHE A 27 -2.03 -8.79 -11.75
N GLY A 28 -1.45 -9.05 -12.93
CA GLY A 28 -0.73 -10.29 -13.19
C GLY A 28 0.46 -10.48 -12.24
N ILE A 29 1.20 -9.40 -11.97
CA ILE A 29 2.36 -9.42 -11.07
C ILE A 29 1.92 -9.68 -9.62
N PHE A 30 0.91 -8.96 -9.12
CA PHE A 30 0.46 -9.12 -7.73
C PHE A 30 -0.18 -10.49 -7.48
N ASN A 31 -0.92 -11.05 -8.46
CA ASN A 31 -1.38 -12.44 -8.40
C ASN A 31 -0.20 -13.43 -8.36
N GLY A 32 0.88 -13.17 -9.11
CA GLY A 32 2.09 -13.98 -9.07
C GLY A 32 2.80 -13.92 -7.71
N ILE A 33 2.86 -12.74 -7.09
CA ILE A 33 3.39 -12.54 -5.74
C ILE A 33 2.56 -13.31 -4.71
N GLU A 34 1.23 -13.20 -4.77
CA GLU A 34 0.32 -13.93 -3.87
C GLU A 34 0.48 -15.44 -4.01
N ALA A 35 0.50 -15.96 -5.25
CA ALA A 35 0.68 -17.39 -5.50
C ALA A 35 2.06 -17.90 -5.02
N ALA A 36 3.11 -17.07 -5.13
CA ALA A 36 4.45 -17.40 -4.68
C ALA A 36 4.60 -17.34 -3.15
N ARG A 37 3.93 -16.39 -2.50
CA ARG A 37 3.98 -16.19 -1.04
C ARG A 37 2.62 -15.66 -0.54
N PRO A 38 1.66 -16.53 -0.20
CA PRO A 38 0.30 -16.12 0.18
C PRO A 38 0.23 -15.21 1.41
N ASP A 39 1.16 -15.36 2.35
CA ASP A 39 1.19 -14.59 3.60
C ASP A 39 2.02 -13.31 3.51
N THR A 40 2.27 -12.79 2.30
CA THR A 40 2.99 -11.51 2.11
C THR A 40 2.02 -10.32 2.08
N PRO A 41 2.38 -9.18 2.71
CA PRO A 41 1.58 -7.96 2.59
C PRO A 41 1.64 -7.34 1.18
N LEU A 42 2.66 -7.67 0.37
CA LEU A 42 2.93 -7.01 -0.91
C LEU A 42 1.81 -7.18 -1.95
N SER A 43 1.16 -8.35 -2.02
CA SER A 43 0.03 -8.57 -2.94
C SER A 43 -1.18 -7.74 -2.53
N THR A 44 -1.51 -7.74 -1.23
CA THR A 44 -2.61 -6.94 -0.65
C THR A 44 -2.41 -5.44 -0.94
N ILE A 45 -1.19 -4.94 -0.72
CA ILE A 45 -0.83 -3.56 -1.04
C ILE A 45 -1.02 -3.28 -2.53
N GLY A 46 -0.54 -4.17 -3.40
CA GLY A 46 -0.67 -4.04 -4.84
C GLY A 46 -2.13 -3.97 -5.32
N PHE A 47 -2.99 -4.86 -4.81
CA PHE A 47 -4.42 -4.83 -5.15
C PHE A 47 -5.13 -3.58 -4.60
N ALA A 48 -4.75 -3.11 -3.41
CA ALA A 48 -5.28 -1.86 -2.87
C ALA A 48 -4.91 -0.66 -3.75
N LEU A 49 -3.67 -0.61 -4.25
CA LEU A 49 -3.22 0.41 -5.19
C LEU A 49 -4.04 0.40 -6.50
N GLU A 50 -4.35 -0.79 -7.02
CA GLU A 50 -5.22 -0.93 -8.19
C GLU A 50 -6.65 -0.43 -7.94
N PHE A 51 -7.20 -0.65 -6.75
CA PHE A 51 -8.49 -0.06 -6.37
C PHE A 51 -8.42 1.47 -6.29
N MET A 52 -7.36 2.02 -5.68
CA MET A 52 -7.16 3.47 -5.60
C MET A 52 -7.04 4.12 -6.98
N ASN A 53 -6.27 3.53 -7.91
CA ASN A 53 -6.14 4.03 -9.28
C ASN A 53 -7.46 4.07 -10.04
N ARG A 54 -8.42 3.22 -9.67
CA ARG A 54 -9.78 3.19 -10.24
C ARG A 54 -10.78 4.05 -9.47
N LYS A 55 -10.31 4.90 -8.55
CA LYS A 55 -11.11 5.74 -7.65
C LYS A 55 -12.06 4.96 -6.75
N ARG A 56 -11.72 3.70 -6.45
CA ARG A 56 -12.48 2.81 -5.55
C ARG A 56 -11.82 2.81 -4.17
N HIS A 57 -11.63 3.98 -3.56
CA HIS A 57 -10.77 4.08 -2.38
C HIS A 57 -11.36 3.37 -1.15
N GLN A 58 -12.69 3.40 -0.96
CA GLN A 58 -13.34 2.63 0.11
C GLN A 58 -13.07 1.13 0.01
N GLU A 59 -12.99 0.57 -1.20
CA GLU A 59 -12.67 -0.85 -1.39
C GLU A 59 -11.19 -1.14 -1.09
N ALA A 60 -10.30 -0.19 -1.40
CA ALA A 60 -8.89 -0.27 -1.02
C ALA A 60 -8.74 -0.26 0.51
N ILE A 61 -9.47 0.63 1.20
CA ILE A 61 -9.52 0.73 2.67
C ILE A 61 -10.01 -0.59 3.26
N ASP A 62 -11.14 -1.12 2.77
CA ASP A 62 -11.71 -2.38 3.22
C ASP A 62 -10.74 -3.55 3.06
N LEU A 63 -10.07 -3.65 1.91
CA LEU A 63 -9.08 -4.69 1.65
C LEU A 63 -7.88 -4.57 2.62
N LEU A 64 -7.32 -3.37 2.77
CA LEU A 64 -6.18 -3.12 3.66
C LEU A 64 -6.53 -3.38 5.12
N HIS A 65 -7.78 -3.16 5.55
CA HIS A 65 -8.23 -3.54 6.88
C HIS A 65 -8.39 -5.05 7.04
N LYS A 66 -9.17 -5.68 6.15
CA LYS A 66 -9.61 -7.09 6.29
C LYS A 66 -8.49 -8.08 6.01
N GLU A 67 -7.64 -7.79 5.05
CA GLU A 67 -6.56 -8.69 4.63
C GLU A 67 -5.18 -8.18 5.10
N GLY A 68 -4.97 -6.86 5.09
CA GLY A 68 -3.71 -6.25 5.49
C GLY A 68 -3.51 -6.25 7.01
N LEU A 69 -4.20 -5.34 7.70
CA LEU A 69 -4.05 -5.13 9.15
C LEU A 69 -4.48 -6.34 9.98
N ALA A 70 -5.46 -7.12 9.52
CA ALA A 70 -5.88 -8.33 10.24
C ALA A 70 -4.77 -9.39 10.30
N LYS A 71 -3.94 -9.50 9.26
CA LYS A 71 -2.84 -10.47 9.17
C LYS A 71 -1.50 -9.88 9.61
N HIS A 72 -1.30 -8.60 9.36
CA HIS A 72 -0.05 -7.87 9.60
C HIS A 72 -0.31 -6.55 10.35
N PRO A 73 -0.78 -6.61 11.61
CA PRO A 73 -1.24 -5.42 12.35
C PRO A 73 -0.15 -4.38 12.60
N ASP A 74 1.12 -4.79 12.57
CA ASP A 74 2.27 -3.92 12.82
C ASP A 74 3.08 -3.57 11.56
N ASP A 75 2.64 -4.03 10.38
CA ASP A 75 3.35 -3.75 9.15
C ASP A 75 3.24 -2.27 8.77
N PRO A 76 4.37 -1.53 8.71
CA PRO A 76 4.36 -0.11 8.45
C PRO A 76 3.96 0.23 7.01
N SER A 77 4.18 -0.68 6.05
CA SER A 77 3.77 -0.48 4.66
C SER A 77 2.26 -0.56 4.53
N ILE A 78 1.61 -1.55 5.15
CA ILE A 78 0.13 -1.64 5.20
C ILE A 78 -0.47 -0.36 5.77
N LYS A 79 0.08 0.14 6.90
CA LYS A 79 -0.38 1.39 7.52
C LYS A 79 -0.18 2.60 6.60
N ALA A 80 0.95 2.68 5.89
CA ALA A 80 1.22 3.78 4.95
C ALA A 80 0.22 3.79 3.78
N PHE A 81 -0.02 2.63 3.16
CA PHE A 81 -0.98 2.51 2.05
C PHE A 81 -2.43 2.69 2.51
N LEU A 82 -2.78 2.35 3.76
CA LEU A 82 -4.08 2.67 4.33
C LEU A 82 -4.25 4.18 4.53
N GLY A 83 -3.21 4.86 5.02
CA GLY A 83 -3.15 6.31 5.09
C GLY A 83 -3.36 6.97 3.72
N LEU A 84 -2.68 6.46 2.68
CA LEU A 84 -2.87 6.91 1.29
C LEU A 84 -4.31 6.73 0.82
N ALA A 85 -4.91 5.56 1.03
CA ALA A 85 -6.29 5.27 0.61
C ALA A 85 -7.31 6.17 1.33
N LEU A 86 -7.12 6.39 2.64
CA LEU A 86 -7.94 7.30 3.43
C LEU A 86 -7.82 8.75 2.96
N MET A 87 -6.62 9.20 2.60
CA MET A 87 -6.40 10.53 2.04
C MET A 87 -7.12 10.70 0.70
N PHE A 88 -7.04 9.72 -0.20
CA PHE A 88 -7.77 9.77 -1.48
C PHE A 88 -9.30 9.75 -1.32
N GLU A 89 -9.81 9.11 -0.27
CA GLU A 89 -11.23 9.15 0.10
C GLU A 89 -11.64 10.47 0.79
N GLY A 90 -10.67 11.37 1.09
CA GLY A 90 -10.90 12.63 1.80
C GLY A 90 -11.01 12.49 3.32
N ARG A 91 -10.69 11.32 3.87
CA ARG A 91 -10.71 11.00 5.31
C ARG A 91 -9.39 11.36 5.97
N ASN A 92 -8.96 12.62 5.81
CA ASN A 92 -7.62 13.09 6.19
C ASN A 92 -7.28 12.88 7.67
N LYS A 93 -8.25 13.08 8.59
CA LYS A 93 -8.02 12.88 10.02
C LYS A 93 -7.64 11.43 10.34
N GLU A 94 -8.36 10.47 9.77
CA GLU A 94 -8.06 9.05 9.96
C GLU A 94 -6.77 8.64 9.25
N SER A 95 -6.47 9.24 8.09
CA SER A 95 -5.18 9.08 7.43
C SER A 95 -4.03 9.48 8.37
N GLU A 96 -4.12 10.65 9.01
CA GLU A 96 -3.10 11.12 9.95
C GLU A 96 -2.87 10.15 11.13
N ASP A 97 -3.93 9.53 11.64
CA ASP A 97 -3.85 8.58 12.76
C ASP A 97 -2.99 7.35 12.40
N TYR A 98 -3.02 6.89 11.14
CA TYR A 98 -2.15 5.82 10.65
C TYR A 98 -0.74 6.29 10.27
N LEU A 99 -0.61 7.53 9.76
CA LEU A 99 0.66 8.03 9.21
C LEU A 99 1.61 8.60 10.28
N LYS A 100 1.09 9.30 11.30
CA LYS A 100 1.91 9.94 12.35
C LYS A 100 2.85 8.95 13.06
N PRO A 101 2.42 7.73 13.45
CA PRO A 101 3.32 6.75 14.08
C PRO A 101 4.48 6.34 13.18
N LEU A 102 4.30 6.34 11.86
CA LEU A 102 5.31 5.90 10.89
C LEU A 102 6.48 6.87 10.77
N LEU A 103 6.34 8.12 11.20
CA LEU A 103 7.44 9.08 11.24
C LEU A 103 8.59 8.63 12.16
N SER A 104 8.30 7.73 13.11
CA SER A 104 9.30 7.13 14.00
C SER A 104 9.72 5.72 13.56
N SER A 105 9.25 5.24 12.40
CA SER A 105 9.60 3.91 11.88
C SER A 105 11.08 3.83 11.51
N LYS A 106 11.68 2.66 11.74
CA LYS A 106 13.04 2.35 11.25
C LYS A 106 13.08 2.10 9.76
N GLU A 107 11.94 1.77 9.15
CA GLU A 107 11.82 1.54 7.71
C GLU A 107 11.70 2.87 6.97
N THR A 108 12.67 3.13 6.10
CA THR A 108 12.79 4.40 5.40
C THR A 108 11.64 4.66 4.42
N GLU A 109 11.17 3.63 3.71
CA GLU A 109 10.15 3.76 2.66
C GLU A 109 8.78 4.19 3.24
N PRO A 110 8.18 3.47 4.22
CA PRO A 110 6.93 3.90 4.84
C PRO A 110 7.04 5.26 5.55
N ALA A 111 8.17 5.54 6.20
CA ALA A 111 8.38 6.82 6.88
C ALA A 111 8.44 7.99 5.89
N ALA A 112 9.12 7.81 4.75
CA ALA A 112 9.18 8.81 3.69
C ALA A 112 7.79 9.07 3.09
N MET A 113 7.04 8.01 2.77
CA MET A 113 5.68 8.12 2.28
C MET A 113 4.77 8.85 3.29
N ALA A 114 4.83 8.47 4.57
CA ALA A 114 4.04 9.12 5.61
C ALA A 114 4.32 10.62 5.71
N LYS A 115 5.60 11.02 5.64
CA LYS A 115 5.99 12.43 5.64
C LYS A 115 5.40 13.20 4.46
N GLU A 116 5.44 12.64 3.26
CA GLU A 116 4.89 13.25 2.05
C GLU A 116 3.37 13.42 2.16
N LEU A 117 2.65 12.35 2.53
CA LEU A 117 1.20 12.37 2.63
C LEU A 117 0.70 13.34 3.70
N LEU A 118 1.35 13.38 4.87
CA LEU A 118 1.04 14.37 5.91
C LEU A 118 1.27 15.80 5.43
N SER A 119 2.32 16.04 4.64
CA SER A 119 2.55 17.37 4.04
C SER A 119 1.41 17.75 3.09
N ASN A 120 0.92 16.81 2.28
CA ASN A 120 -0.17 17.05 1.34
C ASN A 120 -1.49 17.35 2.06
N ILE A 121 -1.80 16.62 3.13
CA ILE A 121 -3.00 16.84 3.96
C ILE A 121 -3.00 18.25 4.56
N HIS A 122 -1.87 18.71 5.11
CA HIS A 122 -1.79 20.03 5.75
C HIS A 122 -1.66 21.20 4.77
N SER A 123 -1.48 20.93 3.47
CA SER A 123 -1.36 21.97 2.43
C SER A 123 -2.68 22.26 1.72
N GLN A 124 -3.76 21.53 2.04
CA GLN A 124 -5.13 21.73 1.54
C GLN A 124 -5.95 22.59 2.50
#